data_AF-A0AA43A4Q9-F1
#
_entry.id   AF-A0AA43A4Q9-F1
#
_cell.length_a   1.000
_cell.length_b   1.000
_cell.length_c   1.000
_cell.angle_alpha   90.00
_cell.angle_beta   90.00
_cell.angle_gamma   90.00
#
_symmetry.space_group_name_H-M   'P 1'
#
loop_
_entity.id
_entity.type
_entity.pdbx_description
1 polymer ?
#
loop_
_entity_poly.entity_id
_entity_poly.type
_entity_poly.pdbx_seq_one_letter_code
_entity_poly.pdbx_strand_id
1 'polypeptide(L)' 'MKTMQMLISMVAGSTSAAYAAVGTHNDGAGVLTYFFIGFFALIIVSQLVPAMILFFSLVRGVFSRREKISEKVD' A
#
# COMPACT_ATOMS: atom_id res chain seq x y z
N MET A 1 -10.97 -13.17 -7.61
CA MET A 1 -11.22 -13.06 -6.14
C MET A 1 -10.01 -13.44 -5.29
N LYS A 2 -9.24 -14.48 -5.66
CA LYS A 2 -8.08 -14.99 -4.90
C LYS A 2 -6.91 -13.99 -4.77
N THR A 3 -6.67 -13.17 -5.80
CA THR A 3 -5.62 -12.12 -5.81
C THR A 3 -5.92 -10.94 -4.88
N MET A 4 -7.20 -10.60 -4.73
CA MET A 4 -7.65 -9.49 -3.88
C MET A 4 -7.52 -9.82 -2.39
N GLN A 5 -7.72 -11.09 -2.02
CA GLN A 5 -7.48 -11.55 -0.65
C GLN A 5 -5.98 -11.63 -0.30
N MET A 6 -5.10 -11.92 -1.27
CA MET A 6 -3.64 -11.90 -1.05
C MET A 6 -3.13 -10.50 -0.69
N LEU A 7 -3.64 -9.46 -1.36
CA LEU A 7 -3.29 -8.06 -1.07
C LEU A 7 -3.75 -7.64 0.33
N ILE A 8 -4.97 -8.05 0.71
CA ILE A 8 -5.52 -7.76 2.04
C ILE A 8 -4.72 -8.47 3.14
N SER A 9 -4.36 -9.74 2.96
CA SER A 9 -3.54 -10.48 3.94
C SER A 9 -2.12 -9.92 4.06
N MET A 10 -1.54 -9.40 2.97
CA MET A 10 -0.21 -8.77 2.97
C MET A 10 -0.22 -7.41 3.69
N VAL A 11 -1.29 -6.64 3.56
CA VAL A 11 -1.49 -5.36 4.30
C VAL A 11 -1.89 -5.59 5.75
N ALA A 12 -2.67 -6.63 6.06
CA ALA A 12 -3.06 -6.94 7.42
C ALA A 12 -1.85 -7.45 8.26
N GLY A 13 -0.94 -8.20 7.64
CA GLY A 13 0.25 -8.75 8.31
C GLY A 13 1.28 -7.72 8.77
N SER A 14 1.27 -6.49 8.21
CA SER A 14 2.20 -5.42 8.61
C SER A 14 1.76 -4.68 9.89
N THR A 15 0.53 -4.90 10.37
CA THR A 15 -0.02 -4.22 11.56
C THR A 15 0.46 -4.83 12.88
N SER A 16 0.69 -6.15 12.92
CA SER A 16 1.16 -6.89 14.12
C SER A 16 2.49 -6.41 14.65
N ALA A 17 3.26 -5.75 13.80
CA ALA A 17 4.56 -5.25 14.11
C ALA A 17 4.49 -4.19 15.24
N ALA A 18 3.61 -3.20 15.13
CA ALA A 18 3.63 -2.02 16.00
C ALA A 18 3.35 -2.31 17.49
N TYR A 19 2.69 -3.43 17.80
CA TYR A 19 2.24 -3.72 19.17
C TYR A 19 3.35 -4.25 20.09
N ALA A 20 4.42 -4.85 19.55
CA ALA A 20 5.51 -5.43 20.35
C ALA A 20 6.54 -4.39 20.87
N ALA A 21 6.52 -3.16 20.35
CA ALA A 21 7.41 -2.08 20.76
C ALA A 21 6.91 -1.29 21.99
N VAL A 22 5.69 -1.57 22.47
CA VAL A 22 5.13 -0.96 23.69
C VAL A 22 5.76 -1.63 24.91
N GLY A 23 6.96 -1.19 25.27
CA GLY A 23 7.63 -1.70 26.46
C GLY A 23 9.11 -1.42 26.45
N THR A 24 9.51 -0.22 26.87
CA THR A 24 10.64 0.02 27.80
C THR A 24 10.81 1.54 27.93
N HIS A 25 10.53 2.05 29.14
CA HIS A 25 10.94 3.39 29.51
C HIS A 25 12.48 3.40 29.63
N ASN A 26 13.16 3.84 28.58
CA ASN A 26 14.54 4.31 28.63
C ASN A 26 14.63 5.55 27.73
N ASP A 27 15.47 6.52 28.09
CA ASP A 27 15.49 7.90 27.58
C ASP A 27 15.86 8.09 26.09
N GLY A 28 15.60 7.09 25.25
CA GLY A 28 15.74 7.16 23.80
C GLY A 28 15.14 5.94 23.13
N ALA A 29 14.66 6.09 21.90
CA ALA A 29 14.25 4.94 21.09
C ALA A 29 15.43 3.97 20.94
N GLY A 30 15.30 2.76 21.47
CA GLY A 30 16.33 1.72 21.35
C GLY A 30 16.63 1.40 19.88
N VAL A 31 17.82 0.86 19.60
CA VAL A 31 18.25 0.49 18.24
C VAL A 31 17.21 -0.37 17.51
N LEU A 32 16.52 -1.25 18.25
CA LEU A 32 15.48 -2.11 17.70
C LEU A 32 14.27 -1.31 17.18
N THR A 33 13.89 -0.21 17.84
CA THR A 33 12.81 0.69 17.41
C THR A 33 13.15 1.40 16.10
N TYR A 34 14.41 1.82 15.91
CA TYR A 34 14.86 2.41 14.65
C TYR A 34 14.80 1.41 13.50
N PHE A 35 15.24 0.17 13.72
CA PHE A 35 15.10 -0.90 12.73
C PHE A 35 13.64 -1.20 12.42
N PHE A 36 12.77 -1.12 13.42
CA PHE A 36 11.35 -1.37 13.28
C PHE A 36 10.67 -0.36 12.36
N ILE A 37 10.85 0.92 12.67
CA ILE A 37 10.29 2.04 11.91
C ILE A 37 10.94 2.08 10.52
N GLY A 38 12.24 1.83 10.43
CA GLY A 38 12.96 1.74 9.15
C GLY A 38 12.41 0.62 8.26
N PHE A 39 12.21 -0.58 8.80
CA PHE A 39 11.64 -1.70 8.06
C PHE A 39 10.20 -1.41 7.61
N PHE A 40 9.38 -0.83 8.49
CA PHE A 40 8.04 -0.38 8.13
C PHE A 40 8.07 0.66 6.99
N ALA A 41 8.96 1.65 7.06
CA ALA A 41 9.13 2.64 6.00
C ALA A 41 9.53 1.98 4.66
N LEU A 42 10.38 0.95 4.68
CA LEU A 42 10.76 0.23 3.46
C LEU A 42 9.60 -0.54 2.83
N ILE A 43 8.68 -1.07 3.65
CA ILE A 43 7.44 -1.69 3.17
C ILE A 43 6.58 -0.64 2.47
N ILE A 44 6.37 0.52 3.09
CA ILE A 44 5.58 1.63 2.53
C ILE A 44 6.17 2.10 1.19
N VAL A 45 7.49 2.24 1.10
CA VAL A 45 8.18 2.59 -0.15
C VAL A 45 8.04 1.49 -1.20
N SER A 46 8.19 0.22 -0.82
CA SER A 46 8.05 -0.91 -1.77
C SER A 46 6.65 -1.00 -2.37
N GLN A 47 5.60 -0.67 -1.61
CA GLN A 47 4.23 -0.62 -2.13
C GLN A 47 3.87 0.71 -2.82
N LEU A 48 4.74 1.72 -2.76
CA LEU A 48 4.50 3.01 -3.42
C LEU A 48 4.43 2.83 -4.94
N VAL A 49 5.31 1.99 -5.51
CA VAL A 49 5.30 1.71 -6.95
C VAL A 49 3.96 1.14 -7.44
N PRO A 50 3.41 0.04 -6.88
CA PRO A 50 2.09 -0.45 -7.28
C PRO A 50 0.97 0.54 -6.98
N ALA A 51 1.06 1.31 -5.88
CA ALA A 51 0.08 2.36 -5.57
C ALA A 51 0.06 3.47 -6.63
N MET A 52 1.24 3.91 -7.09
CA MET A 52 1.37 4.93 -8.14
C MET A 52 0.81 4.42 -9.47
N ILE A 53 1.05 3.16 -9.84
CA ILE A 53 0.49 2.55 -11.07
C ILE A 53 -1.05 2.60 -11.06
N LEU A 54 -1.66 2.23 -9.92
CA LEU A 54 -3.12 2.30 -9.77
C LEU A 54 -3.63 3.73 -9.78
N PHE A 55 -2.93 4.65 -9.10
CA PHE A 55 -3.28 6.07 -9.08
C PHE A 55 -3.25 6.68 -10.48
N PHE A 56 -2.18 6.46 -11.25
CA PHE A 56 -2.11 6.91 -12.64
C PHE A 56 -3.20 6.28 -13.51
N SER A 57 -3.51 5.00 -13.31
CA SER A 57 -4.59 4.33 -14.05
C SER A 57 -5.97 4.92 -13.75
N LEU A 58 -6.21 5.30 -12.49
CA LEU A 58 -7.45 5.96 -12.05
C LEU A 58 -7.55 7.38 -12.61
N VAL A 59 -6.50 8.19 -12.47
CA VAL A 59 -6.40 9.53 -13.05
C VAL A 59 -6.69 9.46 -14.55
N ARG A 60 -5.98 8.59 -15.27
CA ARG A 60 -6.15 8.41 -16.71
C ARG A 60 -7.53 7.87 -17.08
N GLY A 61 -8.15 7.02 -16.25
CA GLY A 61 -9.52 6.53 -16.43
C GLY A 61 -10.60 7.59 -16.21
N VAL A 62 -10.41 8.49 -15.24
CA VAL A 62 -11.30 9.63 -14.98
C VAL A 62 -11.21 10.67 -16.10
N PHE A 63 -10.01 10.92 -16.62
CA PHE A 63 -9.79 11.85 -17.73
C PHE A 63 -9.96 11.22 -19.13
N SER A 64 -10.13 9.89 -19.21
CA SER A 64 -10.44 9.22 -20.47
C SER A 64 -11.86 9.59 -20.87
N ARG A 65 -11.99 10.43 -21.90
CA ARG A 65 -13.27 10.74 -22.52
C ARG A 65 -13.90 9.39 -22.91
N ARG A 66 -15.09 9.10 -22.39
CA ARG A 66 -15.89 7.96 -22.84
C ARG A 66 -16.15 8.18 -24.34
N GLU A 67 -15.28 7.64 -25.19
CA GLU A 67 -15.59 7.46 -26.59
C GLU A 67 -16.79 6.54 -26.59
N LYS A 68 -17.96 7.11 -26.91
CA LYS A 68 -19.18 6.35 -27.06
C LYS A 68 -18.85 5.29 -28.10
N ILE A 69 -18.83 4.03 -27.66
CA ILE A 69 -18.96 2.88 -28.54
C ILE A 69 -20.33 3.03 -29.19
N SER A 70 -20.35 3.80 -30.27
CA SER A 70 -21.46 4.00 -31.17
C SER A 70 -20.91 3.69 -32.53
N GLU A 71 -20.55 2.43 -32.74
CA GLU A 71 -20.33 1.92 -34.09
C GLU A 71 -21.20 0.68 -34.29
N LYS A 72 -22.38 1.00 -34.81
CA LYS A 72 -23.20 0.26 -35.76
C LYS A 72 -23.88 -1.03 -35.31
N VAL A 73 -25.10 -0.82 -34.81
CA VAL A 73 -26.27 -1.50 -35.38
C VAL A 73 -26.34 -1.10 -36.85
N ASP A 74 -25.98 -2.01 -37.76
CA ASP A 74 -26.52 -2.20 -39.11
C ASP A 74 -25.87 -3.44 -39.75
#